data_AF-A0A522NPV1-F1
#
_entry.id   AF-A0A522NPV1-F1
#
_cell.length_a   1.000
_cell.length_b   1.000
_cell.length_c   1.000
_cell.angle_alpha   90.00
_cell.angle_beta   90.00
_cell.angle_gamma   90.00
#
_symmetry.space_group_name_H-M   'P 1'
#
loop_
_entity.id
_entity.type
_entity.pdbx_description
1 polymer ?
#
loop_
_entity_poly.entity_id
_entity_poly.type
_entity_poly.pdbx_seq_one_letter_code
_entity_poly.pdbx_strand_id
1 'polypeptide(L)'
;MITCREPRQDDTHPAATSQRRTQTMPFVQIHMWEGRSVEQKRKLTQAITDAMVEFADAKPDGLHVAISEYSRENWARAGVLGIDRKDA
;
A
#
# COMPACT_ATOMS: atom_id res chain seq x y z
N MET A 1 -60.65 -30.04 0.39
CA MET A 1 -59.35 -30.45 0.96
C MET A 1 -58.24 -29.82 0.16
N ILE A 2 -57.66 -28.71 0.65
CA ILE A 2 -56.35 -28.21 0.24
C ILE A 2 -55.72 -27.66 1.52
N THR A 3 -54.73 -28.36 2.07
CA THR A 3 -53.99 -27.96 3.27
C THR A 3 -53.06 -26.81 2.89
N CYS A 4 -53.29 -25.62 3.45
CA CYS A 4 -52.38 -24.50 3.28
C CYS A 4 -51.06 -24.80 4.01
N ARG A 5 -49.97 -24.74 3.26
CA ARG A 5 -48.61 -25.16 3.59
C ARG A 5 -48.01 -24.25 4.67
N GLU A 6 -47.36 -24.84 5.67
CA GLU A 6 -46.65 -24.14 6.76
C GLU A 6 -45.65 -23.07 6.26
N PRO A 7 -45.52 -21.94 6.98
CA PRO A 7 -44.55 -20.90 6.65
C PRO A 7 -43.11 -21.39 6.85
N ARG A 8 -42.23 -20.88 5.99
CA ARG A 8 -40.81 -21.24 5.88
C ARG A 8 -40.04 -20.80 7.12
N GLN A 9 -39.15 -21.67 7.58
CA GLN A 9 -38.13 -21.38 8.60
C GLN A 9 -37.08 -20.44 8.00
N ASP A 10 -37.34 -19.14 8.11
CA ASP A 10 -36.29 -18.14 8.13
C ASP A 10 -36.01 -17.79 9.60
N ASP A 11 -34.79 -17.32 9.88
CA ASP A 11 -34.32 -16.79 11.17
C ASP A 11 -33.59 -17.73 12.13
N THR A 12 -32.64 -18.53 11.64
CA THR A 12 -31.40 -18.75 12.43
C THR A 12 -30.19 -19.04 11.54
N HIS A 13 -29.79 -18.05 10.74
CA HIS A 13 -28.39 -18.03 10.31
C HIS A 13 -27.58 -17.44 11.47
N PRO A 14 -26.54 -18.12 11.97
CA PRO A 14 -25.67 -17.52 12.95
C PRO A 14 -25.07 -16.29 12.26
N ALA A 15 -25.17 -15.13 12.92
CA ALA A 15 -24.45 -13.94 12.53
C ALA A 15 -22.95 -14.25 12.68
N ALA A 16 -22.40 -14.90 11.64
CA ALA A 16 -20.98 -15.04 11.45
C ALA A 16 -20.45 -13.63 11.54
N THR A 17 -19.75 -13.36 12.63
CA THR A 17 -19.03 -12.12 12.85
C THR A 17 -17.98 -12.05 11.75
N SER A 18 -18.39 -11.53 10.59
CA SER A 18 -17.50 -11.14 9.51
C SER A 18 -16.79 -9.91 10.05
N GLN A 19 -15.76 -10.17 10.86
CA GLN A 19 -14.68 -9.25 11.05
C GLN A 19 -14.28 -8.86 9.64
N ARG A 20 -14.72 -7.67 9.22
CA ARG A 20 -14.23 -6.98 8.04
C ARG A 20 -12.76 -6.84 8.32
N ARG A 21 -11.98 -7.84 7.90
CA ARG A 21 -10.53 -7.81 7.92
C ARG A 21 -10.23 -6.54 7.18
N THR A 22 -9.89 -5.49 7.92
CA THR A 22 -9.25 -4.32 7.37
C THR A 22 -8.02 -4.89 6.75
N GLN A 23 -8.12 -5.21 5.46
CA GLN A 23 -6.97 -5.43 4.62
C GLN A 23 -6.29 -4.09 4.67
N THR A 24 -5.32 -3.98 5.58
CA THR A 24 -4.36 -2.90 5.60
C THR A 24 -3.84 -2.89 4.17
N MET A 25 -4.15 -1.85 3.41
CA MET A 25 -3.61 -1.61 2.07
C MET A 25 -2.46 -0.61 2.25
N PRO A 26 -1.30 -1.05 2.77
CA PRO A 26 -0.18 -0.15 2.99
C PRO A 26 0.31 0.35 1.64
N PHE A 27 0.53 1.66 1.57
CA PHE A 27 1.00 2.34 0.38
C PHE A 27 2.25 3.14 0.75
N VAL A 28 3.35 2.87 0.06
CA VAL A 28 4.64 3.54 0.28
C VAL A 28 4.97 4.36 -0.96
N GLN A 29 5.16 5.66 -0.76
CA GLN A 29 5.68 6.56 -1.80
C GLN A 29 7.13 6.89 -1.52
N ILE A 30 7.95 6.74 -2.54
CA ILE A 30 9.36 7.03 -2.47
C ILE A 30 9.64 8.12 -3.48
N HIS A 31 9.96 9.29 -2.96
CA HIS A 31 10.36 10.42 -3.77
C HIS A 31 11.88 10.58 -3.69
N MET A 32 12.54 10.53 -4.84
CA MET A 32 14.00 10.61 -4.92
C MET A 32 14.46 11.38 -6.16
N TRP A 33 15.72 11.77 -6.19
CA TRP A 33 16.32 12.35 -7.39
C TRP A 33 16.59 11.30 -8.47
N GLU A 34 16.46 11.73 -9.72
CA GLU A 34 16.82 10.95 -10.89
C GLU A 34 18.32 10.57 -10.90
N GLY A 35 18.64 9.46 -11.56
CA GLY A 35 20.02 8.99 -11.75
C GLY A 35 20.32 7.60 -11.15
N ARG A 36 19.31 6.89 -10.63
CA ARG A 36 19.47 5.52 -10.13
C ARG A 36 19.15 4.49 -11.21
N SER A 37 19.86 3.36 -11.19
CA SER A 37 19.61 2.27 -12.14
C SER A 37 18.33 1.51 -11.79
N VAL A 38 17.76 0.83 -12.79
CA VAL A 38 16.57 -0.01 -12.59
C VAL A 38 16.85 -1.14 -11.59
N GLU A 39 18.08 -1.69 -11.58
CA GLU A 39 18.46 -2.73 -10.61
C GLU A 39 18.44 -2.22 -9.17
N GLN A 40 18.91 -0.99 -8.92
CA GLN A 40 18.84 -0.37 -7.60
C GLN A 40 17.39 -0.17 -7.15
N LYS A 41 16.51 0.27 -8.06
CA LYS A 41 15.08 0.41 -7.78
C LYS A 41 14.43 -0.92 -7.40
N ARG A 42 14.78 -2.02 -8.10
CA ARG A 42 14.29 -3.37 -7.74
C ARG A 42 14.71 -3.79 -6.34
N LYS A 43 16.01 -3.65 -6.01
CA LYS A 43 16.54 -3.99 -4.68
C LYS A 43 15.87 -3.15 -3.59
N LEU A 44 15.63 -1.87 -3.85
CA LEU A 44 14.98 -0.95 -2.92
C LEU A 44 13.52 -1.34 -2.65
N THR A 45 12.73 -1.58 -3.70
CA THR A 45 11.34 -2.01 -3.55
C THR A 45 11.23 -3.31 -2.76
N GLN A 46 12.11 -4.28 -3.05
CA GLN A 46 12.12 -5.56 -2.34
C GLN A 46 12.42 -5.39 -0.86
N ALA A 47 13.49 -4.66 -0.51
CA ALA A 47 13.87 -4.42 0.87
C ALA A 47 12.78 -3.69 1.68
N ILE A 48 12.06 -2.76 1.04
CA ILE A 48 10.95 -2.04 1.68
C ILE A 48 9.77 -2.97 1.92
N THR A 49 9.44 -3.80 0.93
CA THR A 49 8.40 -4.81 1.09
C THR A 49 8.70 -5.76 2.23
N ASP A 50 9.92 -6.28 2.30
CA ASP A 50 10.35 -7.19 3.37
C ASP A 50 10.25 -6.51 4.74
N ALA A 51 10.71 -5.27 4.87
CA ALA A 51 10.61 -4.50 6.10
C ALA A 51 9.16 -4.23 6.53
N MET A 52 8.26 -3.96 5.57
CA MET A 52 6.84 -3.75 5.87
C MET A 52 6.16 -5.03 6.35
N VAL A 53 6.52 -6.18 5.77
CA VAL A 53 6.04 -7.49 6.21
C VAL A 53 6.56 -7.80 7.62
N GLU A 54 7.84 -7.53 7.89
CA GLU A 54 8.49 -7.82 9.16
C GLU A 54 7.99 -6.94 10.32
N PHE A 55 7.90 -5.63 10.12
CA PHE A 55 7.63 -4.68 11.20
C PHE A 55 6.18 -4.19 11.28
N ALA A 56 5.45 -4.19 10.16
CA ALA A 56 4.11 -3.60 10.08
C ALA A 56 3.00 -4.65 9.93
N ASP A 57 3.31 -5.94 10.02
CA ASP A 57 2.40 -7.08 9.78
C ASP A 57 1.61 -6.91 8.46
N ALA A 58 2.26 -6.27 7.48
CA ALA A 58 1.67 -6.01 6.18
C ALA A 58 1.63 -7.29 5.38
N LYS A 59 0.48 -7.60 4.77
CA LYS A 59 0.42 -8.65 3.77
C LYS A 59 1.11 -8.18 2.49
N PRO A 60 2.02 -8.98 1.89
CA PRO A 60 2.72 -8.59 0.68
C PRO A 60 1.76 -8.33 -0.50
N ASP A 61 0.63 -9.04 -0.53
CA ASP A 61 -0.40 -8.92 -1.58
C ASP A 61 -1.13 -7.57 -1.56
N GLY A 62 -1.18 -6.90 -0.41
CA GLY A 62 -1.83 -5.59 -0.25
C GLY A 62 -0.87 -4.39 -0.28
N LEU A 63 0.44 -4.64 -0.31
CA LEU A 63 1.45 -3.59 -0.27
C LEU A 63 1.72 -3.03 -1.66
N HIS A 64 1.65 -1.71 -1.76
CA HIS A 64 1.94 -0.98 -2.98
C HIS A 64 3.12 -0.05 -2.75
N VAL A 65 4.13 -0.11 -3.63
CA VAL A 65 5.30 0.76 -3.58
C VAL A 65 5.37 1.57 -4.87
N ALA A 66 5.25 2.89 -4.74
CA ALA A 66 5.37 3.83 -5.85
C ALA A 66 6.70 4.57 -5.74
N ILE A 67 7.49 4.56 -6.83
CA ILE A 67 8.73 5.33 -6.93
C ILE A 67 8.47 6.51 -7.87
N SER A 68 8.72 7.72 -7.37
CA SER A 68 8.66 8.96 -8.12
C SER A 68 10.04 9.59 -8.15
N GLU A 69 10.60 9.67 -9.34
CA GLU A 69 11.89 10.30 -9.59
C GLU A 69 11.68 11.74 -10.04
N TYR A 70 12.44 12.67 -9.48
CA TYR A 70 12.37 14.09 -9.81
C TYR A 70 13.76 14.60 -10.20
N SER A 71 13.83 15.38 -11.27
CA SER A 71 15.02 16.17 -11.58
C SER A 71 15.32 17.15 -10.42
N ARG A 72 16.61 17.50 -10.25
CA ARG A 72 17.04 18.54 -9.29
C ARG A 72 16.40 19.90 -9.59
N GLU A 73 16.21 20.14 -10.89
CA GLU A 73 15.02 20.72 -11.50
C GLU A 73 13.86 21.14 -10.60
N ASN A 74 13.08 20.11 -10.28
CA ASN A 74 11.72 20.18 -9.80
C ASN A 74 11.65 19.92 -8.28
N TRP A 75 12.79 19.93 -7.60
CA TRP A 75 12.91 19.59 -6.19
C TRP A 75 13.58 20.72 -5.41
N ALA A 76 12.81 21.43 -4.58
CA ALA A 76 13.33 22.46 -3.69
C ALA A 76 13.44 21.94 -2.26
N ARG A 77 14.51 22.31 -1.54
CA ARG A 77 14.65 22.09 -0.11
C ARG A 77 15.07 23.39 0.55
N ALA A 78 14.39 23.77 1.64
CA ALA A 78 14.63 25.02 2.36
C ALA A 78 14.60 26.28 1.47
N GLY A 79 13.72 26.31 0.48
CA GLY A 79 13.57 27.45 -0.44
C GLY A 79 14.61 27.54 -1.55
N VAL A 80 15.52 26.57 -1.67
CA VAL A 80 16.54 26.52 -2.73
C VAL A 80 16.27 25.32 -3.63
N LEU A 81 16.26 25.54 -4.95
CA LEU A 81 16.15 24.47 -5.94
C LEU A 81 17.37 23.56 -5.88
N GLY A 82 17.18 22.27 -6.13
CA GLY A 82 18.26 21.28 -6.11
C GLY A 82 19.40 21.60 -7.09
N ILE A 83 19.14 22.40 -8.12
CA ILE A 83 20.16 22.89 -9.07
C ILE A 83 21.10 23.94 -8.44
N ASP A 84 20.59 24.77 -7.53
CA ASP A 84 21.34 25.86 -6.89
C ASP A 84 22.04 25.41 -5.60
N ARG A 85 21.75 24.18 -5.15
CA ARG A 85 22.38 23.59 -3.97
C ARG A 85 23.77 23.08 -4.29
N LYS A 86 24.78 23.63 -3.60
CA LYS A 86 26.19 23.23 -3.70
C LYS A 86 26.59 22.08 -2.78
N ASP A 87 25.65 21.56 -2.00
CA ASP A 87 25.87 20.51 -1.00
C ASP A 87 25.31 19.13 -1.42
N ALA A 88 24.99 18.95 -2.70
CA ALA A 88 24.47 17.71 -3.27
C ALA A 88 25.57 16.80 -3.81
#